data_AF-A0A7C7CBR9-F1
#
_entry.id   AF-A0A7C7CBR9-F1
#
_cell.length_a   1.000
_cell.length_b   1.000
_cell.length_c   1.000
_cell.angle_alpha   90.00
_cell.angle_beta   90.00
_cell.angle_gamma   90.00
#
_symmetry.space_group_name_H-M   'P 1'
#
loop_
_entity.id
_entity.type
_entity.pdbx_description
1 polymer ?
#
loop_
_entity_poly.entity_id
_entity_poly.type
_entity_poly.pdbx_seq_one_letter_code
_entity_poly.pdbx_strand_id
1 'polypeptide(L)'
;MLLSKSQYIRGLQCHKSLWLYKHKRELRSAPDSSAETLFNIGYTVGSYATDLFPGGVEIEFTPNDFDGMSRKTADLIEQGVETIYEATFNENGIFAMVDVLHKSNGKWNIYEVKASTTVKEYHRDDAAIQYYALSQVLDIGKIFLVHINNQYTRQGELDVCALFNMADITDEVLEKQVEIKGTLNSFDAMLQSDMPAIDIGPHCSDPYGCDFHAHCWQDIPDYSVFNLYRMSGTKKFELYYGGIINFEDIPSDIDLTETQHFQVEASINPEIRIDKTIIGEFLDTLEYPISFLDFETFQNAVPRFSDQRPYMQMTFQYSLQVMTDSGELSHEEYLGDENIDPRRELSERMLRHLPPRGSIMAYNQSFEKGRIKELAALFPDLRDELLSLLDRFVDLIAPFRRLGYYHPDFKGSFSIKSVLPALFPDDPELDYSRLEIHDGGMAMDTFANLHLLKDSNQREKIRKDLLAYCQLDTLAMVRIWEKLKTAV
;
A
#
# COMPACT_ATOMS: atom_id res chain seq x y z
N MET A 1 -12.53 16.90 27.30
CA MET A 1 -11.20 16.53 26.74
C MET A 1 -10.96 17.30 25.44
N LEU A 2 -9.70 17.47 24.98
CA LEU A 2 -9.41 17.91 23.61
C LEU A 2 -9.02 16.71 22.72
N LEU A 3 -9.73 16.51 21.61
CA LEU A 3 -9.48 15.48 20.59
C LEU A 3 -9.22 16.11 19.22
N SER A 4 -8.27 15.56 18.46
CA SER A 4 -8.18 15.84 17.02
C SER A 4 -9.13 14.94 16.23
N LYS A 5 -9.41 15.31 14.98
CA LYS A 5 -10.10 14.47 13.98
C LYS A 5 -9.56 13.02 13.94
N SER A 6 -8.25 12.85 13.81
CA SER A 6 -7.60 11.54 13.81
C SER A 6 -7.78 10.75 15.12
N GLN A 7 -7.87 11.43 16.27
CA GLN A 7 -8.14 10.76 17.55
C GLN A 7 -9.61 10.37 17.69
N TYR A 8 -10.53 11.14 17.11
CA TYR A 8 -11.94 10.78 17.04
C TYR A 8 -12.13 9.49 16.22
N ILE A 9 -11.55 9.41 15.01
CA ILE A 9 -11.59 8.18 14.20
C ILE A 9 -10.92 7.01 14.91
N ARG A 10 -9.77 7.23 15.58
CA ARG A 10 -9.13 6.19 16.40
C ARG A 10 -10.08 5.64 17.47
N GLY A 11 -10.86 6.51 18.13
CA GLY A 11 -11.88 6.12 19.09
C GLY A 11 -12.98 5.28 18.45
N LEU A 12 -13.52 5.72 17.30
CA LEU A 12 -14.53 4.98 16.55
C LEU A 12 -14.04 3.58 16.13
N GLN A 13 -12.77 3.48 15.71
CA GLN A 13 -12.14 2.22 15.34
C GLN A 13 -11.93 1.30 16.54
N CYS A 14 -11.35 1.81 17.63
CA CYS A 14 -11.06 1.03 18.83
C CYS A 14 -10.83 1.90 20.06
N HIS A 15 -11.74 1.82 21.04
CA HIS A 15 -11.60 2.51 22.34
C HIS A 15 -10.27 2.19 23.04
N LYS A 16 -9.82 0.92 23.01
CA LYS A 16 -8.55 0.52 23.62
C LYS A 16 -7.36 1.22 22.96
N SER A 17 -7.38 1.38 21.63
CA SER A 17 -6.34 2.13 20.91
C SER A 17 -6.32 3.62 21.29
N LEU A 18 -7.49 4.26 21.41
CA LEU A 18 -7.57 5.65 21.88
C LEU A 18 -7.10 5.79 23.34
N TRP A 19 -7.48 4.85 24.21
CA TRP A 19 -7.04 4.82 25.61
C TRP A 19 -5.52 4.68 25.71
N LEU A 20 -4.93 3.71 25.00
CA LEU A 20 -3.47 3.53 24.95
C LEU A 20 -2.77 4.78 24.42
N TYR A 21 -3.33 5.43 23.40
CA TYR A 21 -2.80 6.70 22.87
C TYR A 21 -2.82 7.84 23.90
N LYS A 22 -3.77 7.87 24.84
CA LYS A 22 -3.87 8.93 25.85
C LYS A 22 -3.08 8.60 27.13
N HIS A 23 -2.98 7.33 27.51
CA HIS A 23 -2.43 6.91 28.81
C HIS A 23 -1.11 6.13 28.73
N LYS A 24 -0.80 5.50 27.60
CA LYS A 24 0.32 4.55 27.42
C LYS A 24 1.03 4.71 26.07
N ARG A 25 1.40 5.95 25.73
CA ARG A 25 2.02 6.29 24.44
C ARG A 25 3.34 5.57 24.18
N GLU A 26 4.03 5.15 25.23
CA GLU A 26 5.28 4.39 25.16
C GLU A 26 5.12 2.99 24.53
N LEU A 27 3.90 2.45 24.47
CA LEU A 27 3.59 1.16 23.83
C LEU A 27 3.35 1.28 22.33
N ARG A 28 3.37 2.51 21.79
CA ARG A 28 3.11 2.80 20.39
C ARG A 28 4.34 2.48 19.56
N SER A 29 4.17 1.72 18.48
CA SER A 29 5.21 1.50 17.49
C SER A 29 5.61 2.83 16.82
N ALA A 30 6.88 2.95 16.45
CA ALA A 30 7.33 4.05 15.61
C ALA A 30 6.62 3.97 14.24
N PRO A 31 6.33 5.12 13.59
CA PRO A 31 5.90 5.12 12.19
C PRO A 31 6.93 4.38 11.34
N ASP A 32 6.45 3.55 10.41
CA ASP A 32 7.28 2.94 9.37
C ASP A 32 7.37 3.87 8.15
N SER A 33 8.24 3.52 7.21
CA SER A 33 8.44 4.28 5.96
C SER A 33 7.15 4.40 5.15
N SER A 34 6.32 3.37 5.12
CA SER A 34 5.03 3.39 4.41
C SER A 34 4.05 4.41 5.00
N ALA A 35 3.97 4.53 6.32
CA ALA A 35 3.14 5.54 6.97
C ALA A 35 3.62 6.98 6.64
N GLU A 36 4.93 7.20 6.57
CA GLU A 36 5.51 8.48 6.15
C GLU A 36 5.20 8.79 4.67
N THR A 37 5.30 7.80 3.77
CA THR A 37 4.90 7.96 2.37
C THR A 37 3.44 8.39 2.24
N LEU A 38 2.52 7.70 2.94
CA LEU A 38 1.09 8.01 2.89
C LEU A 38 0.79 9.43 3.37
N PHE A 39 1.51 9.89 4.40
CA PHE A 39 1.40 11.27 4.88
C PHE A 39 1.86 12.28 3.82
N ASN A 40 3.01 12.05 3.19
CA ASN A 40 3.55 12.92 2.15
C ASN A 40 2.67 12.97 0.89
N ILE A 41 2.05 11.84 0.52
CA ILE A 41 1.04 11.78 -0.54
C ILE A 41 -0.15 12.66 -0.17
N GLY A 42 -0.65 12.54 1.06
CA GLY A 42 -1.74 13.37 1.57
C GLY A 42 -1.43 14.87 1.47
N TYR A 43 -0.25 15.28 1.94
CA TYR A 43 0.21 16.67 1.86
C TYR A 43 0.29 17.18 0.42
N THR A 44 0.87 16.38 -0.49
CA THR A 44 1.00 16.73 -1.92
C THR A 44 -0.39 16.90 -2.57
N VAL A 45 -1.30 15.97 -2.31
CA VAL A 45 -2.68 16.04 -2.83
C VAL A 45 -3.42 17.25 -2.26
N GLY A 46 -3.26 17.53 -0.96
CA GLY A 46 -3.81 18.73 -0.31
C GLY A 46 -3.33 20.02 -0.97
N SER A 47 -2.03 20.13 -1.23
CA SER A 47 -1.44 21.28 -1.94
C SER A 47 -2.08 21.51 -3.31
N TYR A 48 -2.22 20.46 -4.15
CA TYR A 48 -2.90 20.59 -5.44
C TYR A 48 -4.39 20.91 -5.32
N ALA A 49 -5.06 20.48 -4.25
CA ALA A 49 -6.47 20.82 -4.05
C ALA A 49 -6.69 22.31 -3.78
N THR A 50 -5.68 23.05 -3.30
CA THR A 50 -5.77 24.51 -3.12
C THR A 50 -5.97 25.25 -4.46
N ASP A 51 -5.46 24.69 -5.56
CA ASP A 51 -5.62 25.26 -6.92
C ASP A 51 -7.07 25.18 -7.42
N LEU A 52 -7.96 24.43 -6.77
CA LEU A 52 -9.41 24.48 -7.01
C LEU A 52 -10.03 25.81 -6.54
N PHE A 53 -9.38 26.51 -5.60
CA PHE A 53 -9.87 27.75 -4.97
C PHE A 53 -8.79 28.84 -4.95
N PRO A 54 -8.24 29.26 -6.10
CA PRO A 54 -7.05 30.10 -6.16
C PRO A 54 -7.22 31.43 -5.42
N GLY A 55 -6.14 31.91 -4.80
CA GLY A 55 -6.11 33.18 -4.08
C GLY A 55 -6.49 33.09 -2.60
N GLY A 56 -6.63 31.88 -2.03
CA GLY A 56 -6.79 31.68 -0.60
C GLY A 56 -5.54 31.99 0.22
N VAL A 57 -5.74 32.14 1.54
CA VAL A 57 -4.66 32.37 2.51
C VAL A 57 -4.44 31.09 3.33
N GLU A 58 -3.21 30.59 3.36
CA GLU A 58 -2.84 29.39 4.12
C GLU A 58 -2.54 29.73 5.59
N ILE A 59 -3.07 28.91 6.50
CA ILE A 59 -2.63 28.91 7.90
C ILE A 59 -1.47 27.92 8.05
N GLU A 60 -0.26 28.44 8.19
CA GLU A 60 0.90 27.60 8.44
C GLU A 60 0.78 26.81 9.74
N PHE A 61 1.03 25.50 9.65
CA PHE A 61 1.05 24.62 10.82
C PHE A 61 2.17 25.00 11.78
N THR A 62 1.80 25.48 12.96
CA THR A 62 2.74 25.81 14.05
C THR A 62 2.66 24.76 15.15
N PRO A 63 3.67 23.88 15.29
CA PRO A 63 3.71 22.93 16.40
C PRO A 63 3.62 23.68 17.75
N ASN A 64 2.70 23.25 18.61
CA ASN A 64 2.46 23.79 19.96
C ASN A 64 1.76 25.17 20.03
N ASP A 65 1.30 25.77 18.93
CA ASP A 65 0.52 27.01 18.94
C ASP A 65 -0.84 26.84 18.24
N PHE A 66 -1.61 25.83 18.69
CA PHE A 66 -2.95 25.54 18.18
C PHE A 66 -3.94 26.70 18.36
N ASP A 67 -3.84 27.42 19.47
CA ASP A 67 -4.67 28.59 19.74
C ASP A 67 -4.26 29.79 18.88
N GLY A 68 -2.98 29.95 18.56
CA GLY A 68 -2.51 30.94 17.59
C GLY A 68 -3.06 30.69 16.19
N MET A 69 -3.04 29.44 15.72
CA MET A 69 -3.63 29.06 14.43
C MET A 69 -5.15 29.33 14.38
N SER A 70 -5.85 29.03 15.47
CA SER A 70 -7.28 29.31 15.59
C SER A 70 -7.59 30.81 15.56
N ARG A 71 -6.78 31.63 16.26
CA ARG A 71 -6.91 33.10 16.23
C ARG A 71 -6.65 33.69 14.85
N LYS A 72 -5.60 33.24 14.16
CA LYS A 72 -5.32 33.66 12.78
C LYS A 72 -6.50 33.37 11.86
N THR A 73 -7.13 32.21 12.01
CA THR A 73 -8.34 31.86 11.24
C THR A 73 -9.47 32.85 11.49
N ALA A 74 -9.74 33.19 12.76
CA ALA A 74 -10.74 34.21 13.11
C ALA A 74 -10.41 35.59 12.53
N ASP A 75 -9.16 36.03 12.64
CA ASP A 75 -8.70 37.33 12.10
C ASP A 75 -8.91 37.42 10.57
N LEU A 76 -8.62 36.36 9.83
CA LEU A 76 -8.84 36.31 8.38
C LEU A 76 -10.33 36.36 8.01
N ILE A 77 -11.17 35.67 8.78
CA ILE A 77 -12.63 35.71 8.60
C ILE A 77 -13.16 37.13 8.84
N GLU A 78 -12.69 37.82 9.88
CA GLU A 78 -13.07 39.21 10.19
C GLU A 78 -12.59 40.20 9.12
N GLN A 79 -11.42 39.94 8.52
CA GLN A 79 -10.88 40.72 7.40
C GLN A 79 -11.63 40.48 6.08
N GLY A 80 -12.57 39.54 6.04
CA GLY A 80 -13.37 39.24 4.86
C GLY A 80 -12.65 38.36 3.82
N VAL A 81 -11.60 37.64 4.22
CA VAL A 81 -10.97 36.63 3.37
C VAL A 81 -11.98 35.53 3.06
N GLU A 82 -12.18 35.22 1.78
CA GLU A 82 -13.22 34.27 1.35
C GLU A 82 -12.72 32.82 1.28
N THR A 83 -11.41 32.60 1.10
CA THR A 83 -10.82 31.26 1.07
C THR A 83 -9.65 31.19 2.04
N ILE A 84 -9.69 30.21 2.94
CA ILE A 84 -8.64 29.94 3.91
C ILE A 84 -8.27 28.46 3.81
N TYR A 85 -6.99 28.17 3.59
CA TYR A 85 -6.46 26.81 3.59
C TYR A 85 -5.98 26.44 4.99
N GLU A 86 -6.17 25.18 5.38
CA GLU A 86 -5.83 24.67 6.71
C GLU A 86 -6.47 25.49 7.86
N ALA A 87 -7.69 25.98 7.61
CA ALA A 87 -8.43 26.81 8.57
C ALA A 87 -8.65 26.01 9.87
N THR A 88 -8.23 26.59 10.98
CA THR A 88 -8.08 25.88 12.25
C THR A 88 -9.08 26.37 13.29
N PHE A 89 -9.70 25.43 14.01
CA PHE A 89 -10.72 25.66 15.02
C PHE A 89 -10.48 24.78 16.26
N ASN A 90 -10.81 25.32 17.43
CA ASN A 90 -10.75 24.62 18.70
C ASN A 90 -12.07 24.83 19.45
N GLU A 91 -13.08 24.02 19.11
CA GLU A 91 -14.45 24.20 19.58
C GLU A 91 -15.02 22.88 20.13
N ASN A 92 -15.82 22.95 21.21
CA ASN A 92 -16.45 21.79 21.85
C ASN A 92 -15.50 20.63 22.23
N GLY A 93 -14.24 20.94 22.54
CA GLY A 93 -13.23 19.93 22.84
C GLY A 93 -12.75 19.17 21.59
N ILE A 94 -13.00 19.70 20.40
CA ILE A 94 -12.47 19.20 19.13
C ILE A 94 -11.50 20.22 18.54
N PHE A 95 -10.30 19.76 18.25
CA PHE A 95 -9.34 20.44 17.40
C PHE A 95 -9.54 19.98 15.96
N ALA A 96 -9.98 20.91 15.10
CA ALA A 96 -10.24 20.67 13.69
C ALA A 96 -9.39 21.61 12.83
N MET A 97 -8.69 21.05 11.86
CA MET A 97 -8.00 21.77 10.81
C MET A 97 -8.61 21.26 9.51
N VAL A 98 -9.34 22.15 8.82
CA VAL A 98 -10.06 21.81 7.59
C VAL A 98 -9.20 22.19 6.40
N ASP A 99 -9.09 21.30 5.40
CA ASP A 99 -8.13 21.49 4.31
C ASP A 99 -8.43 22.77 3.51
N VAL A 100 -9.69 23.00 3.13
CA VAL A 100 -10.14 24.27 2.54
C VAL A 100 -11.47 24.73 3.13
N LEU A 101 -11.51 25.96 3.63
CA LEU A 101 -12.70 26.69 4.03
C LEU A 101 -12.97 27.81 3.01
N HIS A 102 -14.11 27.75 2.33
CA HIS A 102 -14.43 28.71 1.27
C HIS A 102 -15.84 29.30 1.42
N LYS A 103 -15.95 30.62 1.34
CA LYS A 103 -17.21 31.37 1.47
C LYS A 103 -17.88 31.50 0.11
N SER A 104 -19.12 31.02 0.00
CA SER A 104 -19.92 31.15 -1.21
C SER A 104 -21.38 31.46 -0.85
N ASN A 105 -21.99 32.42 -1.55
CA ASN A 105 -23.37 32.87 -1.31
C ASN A 105 -23.65 33.26 0.16
N GLY A 106 -22.66 33.86 0.83
CA GLY A 106 -22.77 34.32 2.22
C GLY A 106 -22.60 33.22 3.27
N LYS A 107 -22.44 31.96 2.88
CA LYS A 107 -22.22 30.81 3.78
C LYS A 107 -20.81 30.24 3.61
N TRP A 108 -20.33 29.56 4.63
CA TRP A 108 -19.04 28.87 4.61
C TRP A 108 -19.22 27.42 4.16
N ASN A 109 -18.40 26.98 3.22
CA ASN A 109 -18.35 25.60 2.78
C ASN A 109 -17.03 24.96 3.21
N ILE A 110 -17.09 23.69 3.61
CA ILE A 110 -15.93 22.90 4.04
C ILE A 110 -15.58 21.93 2.91
N TYR A 111 -14.31 21.85 2.55
CA TYR A 111 -13.80 20.89 1.57
C TYR A 111 -12.70 20.08 2.23
N GLU A 112 -13.00 18.82 2.52
CA GLU A 112 -12.05 17.86 3.09
C GLU A 112 -11.43 17.04 1.95
N VAL A 113 -10.11 17.07 1.84
CA VAL A 113 -9.33 16.51 0.74
C VAL A 113 -8.81 15.13 1.11
N LYS A 114 -9.04 14.14 0.23
CA LYS A 114 -8.60 12.76 0.40
C LYS A 114 -7.81 12.29 -0.81
N ALA A 115 -6.62 11.73 -0.57
CA ALA A 115 -5.80 11.10 -1.60
C ALA A 115 -6.48 9.84 -2.22
N SER A 116 -7.46 9.25 -1.53
CA SER A 116 -8.22 8.11 -2.03
C SER A 116 -8.97 8.40 -3.34
N THR A 117 -9.28 7.36 -4.10
CA THR A 117 -10.04 7.47 -5.35
C THR A 117 -11.57 7.40 -5.17
N THR A 118 -12.02 7.08 -3.97
CA THR A 118 -13.44 6.94 -3.60
C THR A 118 -13.69 7.44 -2.19
N VAL A 119 -14.91 7.91 -1.93
CA VAL A 119 -15.37 8.22 -0.57
C VAL A 119 -15.54 6.93 0.25
N LYS A 120 -15.04 6.93 1.49
CA LYS A 120 -15.16 5.85 2.46
C LYS A 120 -15.89 6.33 3.71
N GLU A 121 -16.39 5.41 4.52
CA GLU A 121 -17.22 5.77 5.67
C GLU A 121 -16.50 6.62 6.71
N TYR A 122 -15.26 6.27 7.06
CA TYR A 122 -14.47 7.09 7.98
C TYR A 122 -14.15 8.50 7.43
N HIS A 123 -14.21 8.73 6.11
CA HIS A 123 -14.12 10.10 5.56
C HIS A 123 -15.35 10.93 5.92
N ARG A 124 -16.52 10.30 5.99
CA ARG A 124 -17.75 10.97 6.43
C ARG A 124 -17.70 11.25 7.92
N ASP A 125 -17.17 10.33 8.72
CA ASP A 125 -16.96 10.57 10.15
C ASP A 125 -15.97 11.72 10.40
N ASP A 126 -14.89 11.78 9.61
CA ASP A 126 -13.91 12.87 9.59
C ASP A 126 -14.56 14.23 9.27
N ALA A 127 -15.39 14.27 8.23
CA ALA A 127 -16.12 15.47 7.82
C ALA A 127 -17.17 15.86 8.88
N ALA A 128 -17.84 14.87 9.48
CA ALA A 128 -18.89 15.11 10.45
C ALA A 128 -18.38 15.69 11.76
N ILE A 129 -17.22 15.24 12.26
CA ILE A 129 -16.62 15.81 13.48
C ILE A 129 -16.08 17.23 13.24
N GLN A 130 -15.63 17.54 12.04
CA GLN A 130 -15.25 18.90 11.66
C GLN A 130 -16.47 19.81 11.58
N TYR A 131 -17.53 19.38 10.91
CA TYR A 131 -18.81 20.11 10.89
C TYR A 131 -19.32 20.40 12.31
N TYR A 132 -19.25 19.41 13.21
CA TYR A 132 -19.65 19.56 14.61
C TYR A 132 -18.89 20.68 15.33
N ALA A 133 -17.58 20.80 15.07
CA ALA A 133 -16.75 21.86 15.64
C ALA A 133 -17.08 23.23 15.03
N LEU A 134 -17.15 23.33 13.69
CA LEU A 134 -17.25 24.60 12.98
C LEU A 134 -18.67 25.20 12.99
N SER A 135 -19.72 24.38 12.99
CA SER A 135 -21.12 24.83 12.89
C SER A 135 -21.62 25.68 14.06
N GLN A 136 -20.86 25.74 15.17
CA GLN A 136 -21.18 26.60 16.31
C GLN A 136 -20.74 28.04 16.13
N VAL A 137 -19.71 28.26 15.31
CA VAL A 137 -19.05 29.55 15.14
C VAL A 137 -19.23 30.12 13.72
N LEU A 138 -19.63 29.29 12.76
CA LEU A 138 -19.88 29.67 11.37
C LEU A 138 -21.24 29.16 10.86
N ASP A 139 -21.88 29.94 9.99
CA ASP A 139 -23.02 29.47 9.18
C ASP A 139 -22.49 28.61 8.03
N ILE A 140 -22.47 27.29 8.26
CA ILE A 140 -22.01 26.30 7.28
C ILE A 140 -23.13 26.03 6.26
N GLY A 141 -22.79 26.21 4.98
CA GLY A 141 -23.67 25.91 3.84
C GLY A 141 -23.58 24.45 3.42
N LYS A 142 -22.41 24.04 2.94
CA LYS A 142 -22.16 22.70 2.42
C LYS A 142 -20.85 22.13 2.91
N ILE A 143 -20.77 20.80 2.90
CA ILE A 143 -19.52 20.08 3.16
C ILE A 143 -19.27 19.09 2.03
N PHE A 144 -18.05 19.11 1.51
CA PHE A 144 -17.63 18.31 0.38
C PHE A 144 -16.47 17.41 0.77
N LEU A 145 -16.48 16.19 0.26
CA LEU A 145 -15.28 15.37 0.14
C LEU A 145 -14.68 15.56 -1.25
N VAL A 146 -13.48 16.12 -1.28
CA VAL A 146 -12.66 16.25 -2.48
C VAL A 146 -11.75 15.03 -2.56
N HIS A 147 -11.83 14.26 -3.64
CA HIS A 147 -11.06 13.03 -3.77
C HIS A 147 -10.52 12.82 -5.19
N ILE A 148 -9.47 12.03 -5.33
CA ILE A 148 -8.82 11.82 -6.62
C ILE A 148 -9.78 11.13 -7.62
N ASN A 149 -9.85 11.67 -8.84
CA ASN A 149 -10.53 11.07 -9.96
C ASN A 149 -9.62 10.07 -10.67
N ASN A 150 -9.75 8.78 -10.36
CA ASN A 150 -8.91 7.75 -10.99
C ASN A 150 -9.17 7.55 -12.50
N GLN A 151 -10.21 8.16 -13.07
CA GLN A 151 -10.46 8.15 -14.53
C GLN A 151 -9.78 9.31 -15.25
N TYR A 152 -9.25 10.30 -14.53
CA TYR A 152 -8.45 11.36 -15.11
C TYR A 152 -7.18 10.80 -15.75
N THR A 153 -6.91 11.19 -16.99
CA THR A 153 -5.65 10.90 -17.69
C THR A 153 -4.99 12.23 -18.02
N ARG A 154 -3.75 12.43 -17.56
CA ARG A 154 -3.01 13.66 -17.84
C ARG A 154 -2.66 13.77 -19.32
N GLN A 155 -2.97 14.92 -19.92
CA GLN A 155 -2.68 15.26 -21.30
C GLN A 155 -1.94 16.61 -21.34
N GLY A 156 -0.60 16.56 -21.31
CA GLY A 156 0.23 17.76 -21.21
C GLY A 156 0.25 18.36 -19.80
N GLU A 157 -0.16 19.62 -19.67
CA GLU A 157 -0.25 20.30 -18.37
C GLU A 157 -1.27 19.63 -17.45
N LEU A 158 -1.07 19.75 -16.14
CA LEU A 158 -1.97 19.15 -15.14
C LEU A 158 -3.27 19.96 -15.04
N ASP A 159 -4.41 19.33 -15.32
CA ASP A 159 -5.73 19.90 -15.06
C ASP A 159 -6.22 19.47 -13.67
N VAL A 160 -6.09 20.40 -12.70
CA VAL A 160 -6.50 20.16 -11.31
C VAL A 160 -8.01 19.98 -11.18
N CYS A 161 -8.81 20.70 -11.96
CA CYS A 161 -10.27 20.58 -11.93
C CYS A 161 -10.72 19.19 -12.39
N ALA A 162 -10.02 18.59 -13.36
CA ALA A 162 -10.31 17.23 -13.82
C ALA A 162 -9.70 16.14 -12.92
N LEU A 163 -8.61 16.45 -12.19
CA LEU A 163 -7.92 15.55 -11.26
C LEU A 163 -8.79 15.18 -10.05
N PHE A 164 -9.69 16.07 -9.62
CA PHE A 164 -10.50 15.88 -8.43
C PHE A 164 -11.99 15.68 -8.74
N ASN A 165 -12.62 14.79 -8.00
CA ASN A 165 -14.06 14.73 -7.83
C ASN A 165 -14.44 15.48 -6.53
N MET A 166 -15.59 16.15 -6.55
CA MET A 166 -16.18 16.79 -5.36
C MET A 166 -17.53 16.15 -5.06
N ALA A 167 -17.63 15.44 -3.94
CA ALA A 167 -18.87 14.84 -3.46
C ALA A 167 -19.49 15.73 -2.37
N ASP A 168 -20.67 16.29 -2.62
CA ASP A 168 -21.47 16.96 -1.58
C ASP A 168 -22.02 15.90 -0.64
N ILE A 169 -21.59 15.92 0.62
CA ILE A 169 -21.97 14.94 1.65
C ILE A 169 -22.72 15.59 2.81
N THR A 170 -23.35 16.74 2.54
CA THR A 170 -23.96 17.58 3.58
C THR A 170 -25.05 16.83 4.34
N ASP A 171 -25.92 16.12 3.64
CA ASP A 171 -27.03 15.38 4.27
C ASP A 171 -26.50 14.24 5.15
N GLU A 172 -25.53 13.44 4.68
CA GLU A 172 -24.94 12.37 5.49
C GLU A 172 -24.21 12.91 6.73
N VAL A 173 -23.55 14.06 6.61
CA VAL A 173 -22.88 14.71 7.75
C VAL A 173 -23.88 15.22 8.78
N LEU A 174 -25.01 15.78 8.32
CA LEU A 174 -26.09 16.25 9.20
C LEU A 174 -26.75 15.10 9.96
N GLU A 175 -26.98 13.96 9.31
CA GLU A 175 -27.50 12.75 9.96
C GLU A 175 -26.60 12.28 11.10
N LYS A 176 -25.28 12.28 10.89
CA LYS A 176 -24.29 11.88 11.91
C LYS A 176 -24.23 12.81 13.12
N GLN A 177 -24.68 14.07 13.01
CA GLN A 177 -24.61 15.04 14.13
C GLN A 177 -25.39 14.57 15.37
N VAL A 178 -26.43 13.77 15.17
CA VAL A 178 -27.27 13.25 16.27
C VAL A 178 -26.45 12.39 17.24
N GLU A 179 -25.47 11.63 16.74
CA GLU A 179 -24.72 10.64 17.51
C GLU A 179 -23.41 11.21 18.10
N ILE A 180 -22.81 12.21 17.45
CA ILE A 180 -21.46 12.72 17.80
C ILE A 180 -21.34 13.05 19.28
N LYS A 181 -22.30 13.79 19.85
CA LYS A 181 -22.24 14.18 21.27
C LYS A 181 -22.28 12.96 22.20
N GLY A 182 -23.09 11.96 21.87
CA GLY A 182 -23.15 10.68 22.61
C GLY A 182 -21.81 9.94 22.54
N THR A 183 -21.23 9.87 21.34
CA THR A 183 -19.92 9.27 21.11
C THR A 183 -18.82 9.98 21.90
N LEU A 184 -18.76 11.31 21.88
CA LEU A 184 -17.76 12.08 22.63
C LEU A 184 -17.88 11.86 24.14
N ASN A 185 -19.11 11.86 24.68
CA ASN A 185 -19.34 11.52 26.08
C ASN A 185 -18.86 10.10 26.41
N SER A 186 -19.06 9.14 25.50
CA SER A 186 -18.59 7.77 25.68
C SER A 186 -17.06 7.70 25.71
N PHE A 187 -16.37 8.48 24.87
CA PHE A 187 -14.91 8.58 24.87
C PHE A 187 -14.40 9.21 26.16
N ASP A 188 -15.01 10.31 26.63
CA ASP A 188 -14.65 10.95 27.90
C ASP A 188 -14.80 9.98 29.08
N ALA A 189 -15.91 9.25 29.17
CA ALA A 189 -16.13 8.25 30.22
C ALA A 189 -15.12 7.09 30.14
N MET A 190 -14.85 6.60 28.94
CA MET A 190 -13.89 5.53 28.68
C MET A 190 -12.47 5.92 29.10
N LEU A 191 -12.05 7.16 28.83
CA LEU A 191 -10.71 7.65 29.17
C LEU A 191 -10.51 7.98 30.66
N GLN A 192 -11.60 8.13 31.42
CA GLN A 192 -11.54 8.28 32.86
C GLN A 192 -11.54 6.94 33.61
N SER A 193 -11.72 5.85 32.88
CA SER A 193 -11.80 4.49 33.43
C SER A 193 -10.51 3.70 33.18
N ASP A 194 -10.46 2.48 33.72
CA ASP A 194 -9.41 1.52 33.39
C ASP A 194 -9.41 1.15 31.89
N MET A 195 -8.29 0.61 31.41
CA MET A 195 -8.12 0.22 30.01
C MET A 195 -9.28 -0.69 29.56
N PRO A 196 -9.97 -0.36 28.45
CA PRO A 196 -11.04 -1.20 27.92
C PRO A 196 -10.56 -2.61 27.58
N ALA A 197 -11.31 -3.61 28.05
CA ALA A 197 -11.09 -5.02 27.73
C ALA A 197 -11.60 -5.33 26.31
N ILE A 198 -10.85 -4.87 25.31
CA ILE A 198 -11.08 -5.16 23.89
C ILE A 198 -9.97 -6.09 23.41
N ASP A 199 -10.38 -7.22 22.85
CA ASP A 199 -9.49 -8.23 22.28
C ASP A 199 -9.09 -7.87 20.84
N ILE A 200 -8.15 -8.60 20.24
CA ILE A 200 -7.77 -8.42 18.83
C ILE A 200 -8.94 -8.77 17.89
N GLY A 201 -8.93 -8.16 16.71
CA GLY A 201 -9.99 -8.38 15.73
C GLY A 201 -9.78 -7.60 14.43
N PRO A 202 -10.74 -7.66 13.50
CA PRO A 202 -10.67 -6.94 12.22
C PRO A 202 -10.41 -5.43 12.37
N HIS A 203 -10.89 -4.82 13.47
CA HIS A 203 -10.66 -3.42 13.81
C HIS A 203 -9.17 -3.07 14.05
N CYS A 204 -8.27 -4.06 14.16
CA CYS A 204 -6.83 -3.82 14.28
C CYS A 204 -6.20 -3.32 12.96
N SER A 205 -6.88 -3.51 11.82
CA SER A 205 -6.37 -3.15 10.49
C SER A 205 -7.33 -2.29 9.65
N ASP A 206 -8.56 -2.05 10.12
CA ASP A 206 -9.58 -1.29 9.40
C ASP A 206 -10.20 -0.22 10.31
N PRO A 207 -10.35 1.04 9.85
CA PRO A 207 -9.92 1.57 8.54
C PRO A 207 -8.41 1.82 8.40
N TYR A 208 -7.67 1.79 9.50
CA TYR A 208 -6.22 1.99 9.52
C TYR A 208 -5.49 0.88 10.27
N GLY A 209 -4.23 0.62 9.91
CA GLY A 209 -3.34 -0.20 10.73
C GLY A 209 -3.16 0.39 12.13
N CYS A 210 -3.32 -0.44 13.16
CA CYS A 210 -3.17 -0.01 14.54
C CYS A 210 -1.69 0.02 14.95
N ASP A 211 -1.19 1.20 15.34
CA ASP A 211 0.17 1.39 15.86
C ASP A 211 0.41 0.83 17.27
N PHE A 212 -0.59 0.15 17.85
CA PHE A 212 -0.46 -0.68 19.06
C PHE A 212 -0.56 -2.18 18.74
N HIS A 213 -0.46 -2.58 17.47
CA HIS A 213 -0.53 -3.99 17.06
C HIS A 213 0.47 -4.85 17.84
N ALA A 214 1.74 -4.43 17.94
CA ALA A 214 2.76 -5.16 18.68
C ALA A 214 2.39 -5.41 20.15
N HIS A 215 1.69 -4.47 20.79
CA HIS A 215 1.22 -4.64 22.17
C HIS A 215 -0.01 -5.57 22.25
N CYS A 216 -1.01 -5.36 21.40
CA CYS A 216 -2.25 -6.13 21.47
C CYS A 216 -2.09 -7.58 20.96
N TRP A 217 -1.16 -7.84 20.04
CA TRP A 217 -0.91 -9.15 19.43
C TRP A 217 0.26 -9.91 20.06
N GLN A 218 0.85 -9.41 21.15
CA GLN A 218 2.06 -9.98 21.76
C GLN A 218 1.93 -11.46 22.18
N ASP A 219 0.71 -11.92 22.44
CA ASP A 219 0.41 -13.30 22.85
C ASP A 219 0.12 -14.24 21.66
N ILE A 220 0.10 -13.71 20.43
CA ILE A 220 -0.13 -14.50 19.21
C ILE A 220 1.22 -14.95 18.64
N PRO A 221 1.45 -16.25 18.46
CA PRO A 221 2.67 -16.75 17.81
C PRO A 221 2.81 -16.27 16.37
N ASP A 222 4.06 -16.05 15.93
CA ASP A 222 4.40 -15.66 14.55
C ASP A 222 3.85 -16.64 13.49
N TYR A 223 3.71 -17.92 13.87
CA TYR A 223 3.06 -18.96 13.06
C TYR A 223 1.85 -19.53 13.78
N SER A 224 0.68 -19.07 13.38
CA SER A 224 -0.63 -19.37 13.98
C SER A 224 -1.70 -19.51 12.89
N VAL A 225 -2.97 -19.76 13.25
CA VAL A 225 -4.12 -19.78 12.32
C VAL A 225 -4.17 -18.58 11.37
N PHE A 226 -3.59 -17.44 11.76
CA PHE A 226 -3.50 -16.25 10.91
C PHE A 226 -2.59 -16.43 9.68
N ASN A 227 -1.77 -17.48 9.63
CA ASN A 227 -0.89 -17.85 8.51
C ASN A 227 -1.51 -18.92 7.59
N LEU A 228 -2.77 -19.34 7.79
CA LEU A 228 -3.43 -20.27 6.86
C LEU A 228 -3.53 -19.68 5.46
N TYR A 229 -3.04 -20.44 4.47
CA TYR A 229 -2.88 -20.02 3.08
C TYR A 229 -4.24 -19.68 2.48
N ARG A 230 -4.38 -18.44 1.99
CA ARG A 230 -5.60 -17.93 1.33
C ARG A 230 -6.90 -18.14 2.13
N MET A 231 -6.81 -18.32 3.45
CA MET A 231 -7.99 -18.27 4.32
C MET A 231 -8.36 -16.80 4.58
N SER A 232 -9.64 -16.47 4.44
CA SER A 232 -10.16 -15.12 4.69
C SER A 232 -9.91 -14.70 6.14
N GLY A 233 -9.67 -13.40 6.36
CA GLY A 233 -9.51 -12.84 7.72
C GLY A 233 -10.67 -13.17 8.64
N THR A 234 -11.91 -13.12 8.15
CA THR A 234 -13.11 -13.49 8.94
C THR A 234 -13.00 -14.90 9.52
N LYS A 235 -12.74 -15.91 8.68
CA LYS A 235 -12.54 -17.31 9.13
C LYS A 235 -11.36 -17.46 10.10
N LYS A 236 -10.25 -16.73 9.88
CA LYS A 236 -9.10 -16.75 10.79
C LYS A 236 -9.48 -16.25 12.18
N PHE A 237 -10.25 -15.15 12.25
CA PHE A 237 -10.78 -14.65 13.52
C PHE A 237 -11.86 -15.55 14.12
N GLU A 238 -12.68 -16.23 13.31
CA GLU A 238 -13.63 -17.24 13.82
C GLU A 238 -12.91 -18.39 14.54
N LEU A 239 -11.80 -18.89 13.99
CA LEU A 239 -10.95 -19.88 14.67
C LEU A 239 -10.37 -19.31 15.97
N TYR A 240 -9.80 -18.10 15.91
CA TYR A 240 -9.23 -17.43 17.07
C TYR A 240 -10.25 -17.25 18.21
N TYR A 241 -11.45 -16.76 17.91
CA TYR A 241 -12.53 -16.60 18.89
C TYR A 241 -13.06 -17.94 19.42
N GLY A 242 -12.86 -19.02 18.67
CA GLY A 242 -13.07 -20.40 19.13
C GLY A 242 -11.97 -20.93 20.07
N GLY A 243 -10.94 -20.14 20.35
CA GLY A 243 -9.79 -20.53 21.16
C GLY A 243 -8.71 -21.29 20.37
N ILE A 244 -8.79 -21.33 19.04
CA ILE A 244 -7.87 -22.06 18.18
C ILE A 244 -6.82 -21.06 17.67
N ILE A 245 -5.61 -21.16 18.22
CA ILE A 245 -4.47 -20.30 17.86
C ILE A 245 -3.44 -21.08 17.05
N ASN A 246 -3.10 -22.29 17.50
CA ASN A 246 -2.12 -23.13 16.84
C ASN A 246 -2.79 -24.03 15.79
N PHE A 247 -2.00 -24.51 14.84
CA PHE A 247 -2.51 -25.41 13.80
C PHE A 247 -2.93 -26.78 14.34
N GLU A 248 -2.24 -27.28 15.36
CA GLU A 248 -2.57 -28.54 16.04
C GLU A 248 -3.92 -28.53 16.76
N ASP A 249 -4.42 -27.33 17.09
CA ASP A 249 -5.71 -27.14 17.74
C ASP A 249 -6.88 -27.13 16.74
N ILE A 250 -6.61 -27.15 15.42
CA ILE A 250 -7.66 -27.09 14.39
C ILE A 250 -8.43 -28.41 14.37
N PRO A 251 -9.75 -28.40 14.63
CA PRO A 251 -10.58 -29.59 14.59
C PRO A 251 -10.66 -30.21 13.19
N SER A 252 -10.78 -31.55 13.13
CA SER A 252 -10.82 -32.30 11.87
C SER A 252 -12.08 -32.06 11.03
N ASP A 253 -13.13 -31.49 11.60
CA ASP A 253 -14.39 -31.16 10.93
C ASP A 253 -14.40 -29.76 10.28
N ILE A 254 -13.33 -28.98 10.46
CA ILE A 254 -13.13 -27.73 9.72
C ILE A 254 -12.79 -28.06 8.27
N ASP A 255 -13.57 -27.48 7.35
CA ASP A 255 -13.34 -27.60 5.91
C ASP A 255 -12.10 -26.78 5.50
N LEU A 256 -10.99 -27.48 5.27
CA LEU A 256 -9.73 -26.93 4.81
C LEU A 256 -9.48 -27.33 3.35
N THR A 257 -8.85 -26.43 2.60
CA THR A 257 -8.32 -26.78 1.27
C THR A 257 -7.16 -27.77 1.41
N GLU A 258 -6.81 -28.47 0.32
CA GLU A 258 -5.66 -29.40 0.31
C GLU A 258 -4.37 -28.75 0.82
N THR A 259 -4.08 -27.51 0.39
CA THR A 259 -2.91 -26.76 0.88
C THR A 259 -2.99 -26.48 2.37
N GLN A 260 -4.15 -26.10 2.89
CA GLN A 260 -4.32 -25.80 4.32
C GLN A 260 -4.24 -27.05 5.18
N HIS A 261 -4.86 -28.17 4.76
CA HIS A 261 -4.65 -29.46 5.42
C HIS A 261 -3.16 -29.81 5.47
N PHE A 262 -2.47 -29.64 4.35
CA PHE A 262 -1.04 -29.90 4.29
C PHE A 262 -0.22 -28.98 5.21
N GLN A 263 -0.60 -27.70 5.34
CA GLN A 263 0.02 -26.78 6.30
C GLN A 263 -0.13 -27.26 7.75
N VAL A 264 -1.30 -27.79 8.11
CA VAL A 264 -1.56 -28.35 9.44
C VAL A 264 -0.70 -29.60 9.67
N GLU A 265 -0.70 -30.54 8.72
CA GLU A 265 0.14 -31.74 8.79
C GLU A 265 1.63 -31.39 8.92
N ALA A 266 2.12 -30.46 8.10
CA ALA A 266 3.52 -30.02 8.11
C ALA A 266 3.91 -29.25 9.38
N SER A 267 2.93 -28.68 10.11
CA SER A 267 3.20 -28.06 11.42
C SER A 267 3.41 -29.10 12.52
N ILE A 268 2.80 -30.28 12.39
CA ILE A 268 2.92 -31.39 13.33
C ILE A 268 4.13 -32.26 12.98
N ASN A 269 4.33 -32.56 11.70
CA ASN A 269 5.48 -33.29 11.18
C ASN A 269 6.22 -32.45 10.12
N PRO A 270 7.27 -31.70 10.51
CA PRO A 270 7.95 -30.74 9.64
C PRO A 270 8.89 -31.42 8.64
N GLU A 271 8.33 -32.16 7.69
CA GLU A 271 9.06 -32.78 6.59
C GLU A 271 8.93 -31.97 5.29
N ILE A 272 10.03 -31.90 4.54
CA ILE A 272 10.03 -31.32 3.19
C ILE A 272 9.35 -32.33 2.25
N ARG A 273 8.33 -31.87 1.52
CA ARG A 273 7.64 -32.68 0.53
C ARG A 273 8.09 -32.31 -0.87
N ILE A 274 8.46 -33.34 -1.64
CA ILE A 274 8.88 -33.22 -3.03
C ILE A 274 8.10 -34.24 -3.86
N ASP A 275 7.18 -33.76 -4.68
CA ASP A 275 6.53 -34.55 -5.71
C ASP A 275 7.26 -34.33 -7.05
N LYS A 276 8.08 -35.32 -7.41
CA LYS A 276 8.91 -35.28 -8.61
C LYS A 276 8.10 -35.26 -9.90
N THR A 277 6.88 -35.81 -9.90
CA THR A 277 6.03 -35.81 -11.10
C THR A 277 5.55 -34.40 -11.39
N ILE A 278 5.07 -33.67 -10.38
CA ILE A 278 4.61 -32.29 -10.53
C ILE A 278 5.77 -31.37 -10.96
N ILE A 279 6.96 -31.55 -10.37
CA ILE A 279 8.13 -30.75 -10.75
C ILE A 279 8.60 -31.10 -12.17
N GLY A 280 8.64 -32.38 -12.53
CA GLY A 280 9.01 -32.84 -13.88
C GLY A 280 8.08 -32.29 -14.95
N GLU A 281 6.76 -32.40 -14.74
CA GLU A 281 5.75 -31.83 -15.64
C GLU A 281 5.93 -30.32 -15.86
N PHE A 282 6.33 -29.58 -14.82
CA PHE A 282 6.63 -28.16 -14.94
C PHE A 282 7.90 -27.91 -15.77
N LEU A 283 8.99 -28.64 -15.47
CA LEU A 283 10.26 -28.48 -16.17
C LEU A 283 10.16 -28.84 -17.65
N ASP A 284 9.32 -29.82 -18.00
CA ASP A 284 9.05 -30.23 -19.39
C ASP A 284 8.36 -29.14 -20.23
N THR A 285 7.79 -28.11 -19.60
CA THR A 285 7.21 -26.95 -20.30
C THR A 285 8.24 -25.92 -20.76
N LEU A 286 9.49 -26.03 -20.32
CA LEU A 286 10.52 -25.01 -20.54
C LEU A 286 11.27 -25.22 -21.85
N GLU A 287 11.43 -24.13 -22.60
CA GLU A 287 12.21 -24.08 -23.83
C GLU A 287 13.41 -23.15 -23.65
N TYR A 288 14.62 -23.62 -23.96
CA TYR A 288 15.81 -22.77 -23.96
C TYR A 288 15.85 -21.81 -25.16
N PRO A 289 16.47 -20.61 -25.04
CA PRO A 289 17.01 -20.03 -23.81
C PRO A 289 15.89 -19.64 -22.83
N ILE A 290 16.18 -19.70 -21.52
CA ILE A 290 15.23 -19.33 -20.47
C ILE A 290 15.55 -17.92 -20.01
N SER A 291 14.60 -17.00 -20.14
CA SER A 291 14.70 -15.60 -19.74
C SER A 291 13.95 -15.37 -18.42
N PHE A 292 14.66 -15.13 -17.33
CA PHE A 292 14.08 -14.78 -16.03
C PHE A 292 13.86 -13.27 -15.97
N LEU A 293 12.61 -12.84 -15.96
CA LEU A 293 12.22 -11.43 -16.08
C LEU A 293 11.44 -10.98 -14.85
N ASP A 294 11.86 -9.85 -14.30
CA ASP A 294 11.17 -9.14 -13.22
C ASP A 294 10.98 -7.66 -13.58
N PHE A 295 9.87 -7.06 -13.13
CA PHE A 295 9.58 -5.65 -13.33
C PHE A 295 9.35 -4.94 -12.01
N GLU A 296 9.88 -3.73 -11.94
CA GLU A 296 9.51 -2.78 -10.91
C GLU A 296 8.61 -1.67 -11.46
N THR A 297 7.63 -1.29 -10.64
CA THR A 297 6.63 -0.27 -10.95
C THR A 297 6.62 0.82 -9.92
N PHE A 298 6.09 2.00 -10.24
CA PHE A 298 5.73 3.00 -9.23
C PHE A 298 4.32 3.52 -9.50
N GLN A 299 3.74 4.19 -8.51
CA GLN A 299 2.44 4.85 -8.62
C GLN A 299 2.53 6.27 -8.06
N ASN A 300 1.74 7.19 -8.60
CA ASN A 300 1.55 8.51 -8.01
C ASN A 300 0.06 8.82 -7.91
N ALA A 301 -0.35 9.46 -6.81
CA ALA A 301 -1.70 10.01 -6.67
C ALA A 301 -1.96 11.11 -7.70
N VAL A 302 -0.94 11.94 -7.97
CA VAL A 302 -0.98 12.99 -8.98
C VAL A 302 -0.11 12.57 -10.18
N PRO A 303 -0.69 12.40 -11.38
CA PRO A 303 0.05 11.99 -12.57
C PRO A 303 1.18 12.96 -12.93
N ARG A 304 2.37 12.43 -13.20
CA ARG A 304 3.57 13.18 -13.57
C ARG A 304 3.78 13.24 -15.08
N PHE A 305 3.36 12.21 -15.79
CA PHE A 305 3.62 12.03 -17.22
C PHE A 305 2.33 12.05 -18.05
N SER A 306 2.47 12.30 -19.36
CA SER A 306 1.36 12.15 -20.30
C SER A 306 0.87 10.70 -20.32
N ASP A 307 -0.43 10.50 -20.54
CA ASP A 307 -1.06 9.17 -20.56
C ASP A 307 -0.87 8.38 -19.26
N GLN A 308 -0.67 9.09 -18.14
CA GLN A 308 -0.69 8.55 -16.80
C GLN A 308 -2.00 8.92 -16.10
N ARG A 309 -2.60 7.93 -15.44
CA ARG A 309 -3.75 8.12 -14.54
C ARG A 309 -3.31 8.09 -13.08
N PRO A 310 -4.07 8.68 -12.15
CA PRO A 310 -3.81 8.51 -10.73
C PRO A 310 -3.73 7.04 -10.33
N TYR A 311 -2.70 6.69 -9.56
CA TYR A 311 -2.40 5.33 -9.12
C TYR A 311 -2.24 4.30 -10.25
N MET A 312 -1.99 4.73 -11.49
CA MET A 312 -1.60 3.83 -12.57
C MET A 312 -0.24 3.21 -12.26
N GLN A 313 -0.10 1.90 -12.51
CA GLN A 313 1.19 1.22 -12.44
C GLN A 313 2.08 1.70 -13.58
N MET A 314 3.24 2.27 -13.22
CA MET A 314 4.22 2.79 -14.16
C MET A 314 5.48 1.93 -14.10
N THR A 315 5.67 1.04 -15.07
CA THR A 315 6.88 0.22 -15.16
C THR A 315 8.09 1.12 -15.40
N PHE A 316 9.05 1.08 -14.49
CA PHE A 316 10.24 1.95 -14.55
C PHE A 316 11.55 1.20 -14.62
N GLN A 317 11.54 -0.08 -14.26
CA GLN A 317 12.73 -0.91 -14.25
C GLN A 317 12.40 -2.35 -14.63
N TYR A 318 13.38 -3.03 -15.23
CA TYR A 318 13.39 -4.49 -15.32
C TYR A 318 14.77 -5.04 -15.02
N SER A 319 14.77 -6.29 -14.59
CA SER A 319 15.94 -7.15 -14.49
C SER A 319 15.70 -8.37 -15.37
N LEU A 320 16.73 -8.82 -16.08
CA LEU A 320 16.64 -9.92 -17.02
C LEU A 320 17.89 -10.79 -16.95
N GLN A 321 17.72 -12.03 -16.49
CA GLN A 321 18.76 -13.05 -16.64
C GLN A 321 18.42 -14.02 -17.76
N VAL A 322 19.38 -14.34 -18.60
CA VAL A 322 19.19 -15.25 -19.74
C VAL A 322 20.11 -16.45 -19.57
N MET A 323 19.50 -17.62 -19.40
CA MET A 323 20.18 -18.91 -19.38
C MET A 323 20.14 -19.52 -20.77
N THR A 324 21.28 -19.63 -21.42
CA THR A 324 21.39 -20.25 -22.75
C THR A 324 21.34 -21.77 -22.68
N ASP A 325 21.14 -22.38 -23.86
CA ASP A 325 21.21 -23.81 -24.10
C ASP A 325 22.59 -24.42 -23.79
N SER A 326 23.67 -23.63 -23.80
CA SER A 326 25.00 -24.05 -23.35
C SER A 326 25.19 -23.96 -21.83
N GLY A 327 24.21 -23.42 -21.09
CA GLY A 327 24.28 -23.17 -19.65
C GLY A 327 25.02 -21.88 -19.27
N GLU A 328 25.21 -20.95 -20.23
CA GLU A 328 25.76 -19.63 -19.94
C GLU A 328 24.67 -18.71 -19.41
N LEU A 329 24.97 -17.98 -18.34
CA LEU A 329 24.05 -17.03 -17.69
C LEU A 329 24.56 -15.61 -17.93
N SER A 330 23.76 -14.79 -18.62
CA SER A 330 24.01 -13.37 -18.81
C SER A 330 22.96 -12.52 -18.11
N HIS A 331 23.35 -11.33 -17.64
CA HIS A 331 22.45 -10.37 -16.99
C HIS A 331 22.34 -9.09 -17.81
N GLU A 332 21.11 -8.61 -17.94
CA GLU A 332 20.73 -7.38 -18.59
C GLU A 332 19.72 -6.64 -17.71
N GLU A 333 19.77 -5.32 -17.68
CA GLU A 333 18.89 -4.52 -16.82
C GLU A 333 18.59 -3.14 -17.41
N TYR A 334 17.54 -2.53 -16.89
CA TYR A 334 17.22 -1.13 -17.16
C TYR A 334 16.60 -0.48 -15.92
N LEU A 335 17.04 0.73 -15.60
CA LEU A 335 16.43 1.61 -14.62
C LEU A 335 16.15 2.97 -15.25
N GLY A 336 14.88 3.34 -15.30
CA GLY A 336 14.42 4.62 -15.83
C GLY A 336 15.06 5.83 -15.15
N ASP A 337 15.20 6.92 -15.89
CA ASP A 337 15.50 8.23 -15.31
C ASP A 337 14.24 8.73 -14.60
N GLU A 338 14.36 9.06 -13.32
CA GLU A 338 13.23 9.45 -12.48
C GLU A 338 12.56 10.75 -12.93
N ASN A 339 13.15 11.52 -13.84
CA ASN A 339 12.65 12.82 -14.30
C ASN A 339 11.87 12.75 -15.63
N ILE A 340 11.90 11.62 -16.33
CA ILE A 340 11.22 11.42 -17.62
C ILE A 340 10.36 10.16 -17.57
N ASP A 341 9.45 10.01 -18.53
CA ASP A 341 8.61 8.82 -18.62
C ASP A 341 9.45 7.61 -19.08
N PRO A 342 9.63 6.58 -18.24
CA PRO A 342 10.55 5.48 -18.54
C PRO A 342 9.96 4.44 -19.50
N ARG A 343 8.62 4.42 -19.68
CA ARG A 343 7.90 3.28 -20.28
C ARG A 343 8.34 2.97 -21.71
N ARG A 344 8.61 4.01 -22.51
CA ARG A 344 8.99 3.86 -23.93
C ARG A 344 10.36 3.23 -24.07
N GLU A 345 11.37 3.82 -23.45
CA GLU A 345 12.75 3.33 -23.52
C GLU A 345 12.87 1.94 -22.89
N LEU A 346 12.17 1.71 -21.77
CA LEU A 346 12.07 0.41 -21.13
C LEU A 346 11.58 -0.66 -22.10
N SER A 347 10.48 -0.39 -22.82
CA SER A 347 9.90 -1.33 -23.77
C SER A 347 10.87 -1.68 -24.91
N GLU A 348 11.50 -0.66 -25.49
CA GLU A 348 12.44 -0.84 -26.60
C GLU A 348 13.71 -1.59 -26.19
N ARG A 349 14.27 -1.30 -25.00
CA ARG A 349 15.44 -2.00 -24.48
C ARG A 349 15.12 -3.45 -24.14
N MET A 350 13.99 -3.69 -23.47
CA MET A 350 13.55 -5.04 -23.13
C MET A 350 13.40 -5.91 -24.39
N LEU A 351 12.71 -5.41 -25.43
CA LEU A 351 12.55 -6.13 -26.69
C LEU A 351 13.88 -6.45 -27.38
N ARG A 352 14.89 -5.57 -27.25
CA ARG A 352 16.24 -5.84 -27.77
C ARG A 352 17.01 -6.87 -26.96
N HIS A 353 16.85 -6.88 -25.64
CA HIS A 353 17.63 -7.75 -24.75
C HIS A 353 17.04 -9.16 -24.67
N LEU A 354 15.73 -9.31 -24.88
CA LEU A 354 15.07 -10.62 -24.91
C LEU A 354 15.47 -11.43 -26.15
N PRO A 355 15.83 -12.72 -25.99
CA PRO A 355 15.99 -13.63 -27.13
C PRO A 355 14.69 -13.77 -27.94
N PRO A 356 14.76 -14.04 -29.25
CA PRO A 356 13.58 -14.15 -30.12
C PRO A 356 12.74 -15.42 -29.90
N ARG A 357 13.23 -16.39 -29.11
CA ARG A 357 12.58 -17.68 -28.81
C ARG A 357 12.86 -18.09 -27.36
N GLY A 358 12.25 -19.19 -26.92
CA GLY A 358 12.44 -19.76 -25.58
C GLY A 358 11.49 -19.16 -24.54
N SER A 359 11.48 -19.74 -23.36
CA SER A 359 10.57 -19.40 -22.28
C SER A 359 10.96 -18.10 -21.57
N ILE A 360 9.96 -17.33 -21.17
CA ILE A 360 10.11 -16.19 -20.27
C ILE A 360 9.58 -16.62 -18.91
N MET A 361 10.47 -16.83 -17.95
CA MET A 361 10.09 -17.21 -16.60
C MET A 361 9.91 -15.97 -15.73
N ALA A 362 8.77 -15.91 -15.03
CA ALA A 362 8.49 -14.90 -14.02
C ALA A 362 7.94 -15.58 -12.76
N TYR A 363 8.10 -14.95 -11.60
CA TYR A 363 7.54 -15.45 -10.35
C TYR A 363 6.18 -14.81 -10.11
N ASN A 364 5.09 -15.55 -10.32
CA ASN A 364 3.71 -15.05 -10.35
C ASN A 364 3.41 -14.17 -11.60
N GLN A 365 3.72 -14.72 -12.78
CA GLN A 365 3.72 -14.11 -14.14
C GLN A 365 2.56 -13.17 -14.53
N SER A 366 1.44 -13.24 -13.79
CA SER A 366 0.26 -12.41 -14.03
C SER A 366 0.57 -10.91 -13.99
N PHE A 367 1.51 -10.50 -13.14
CA PHE A 367 1.91 -9.11 -13.00
C PHE A 367 2.69 -8.65 -14.22
N GLU A 368 3.72 -9.39 -14.63
CA GLU A 368 4.59 -9.06 -15.76
C GLU A 368 3.80 -9.06 -17.08
N LYS A 369 2.94 -10.07 -17.27
CA LYS A 369 2.01 -10.10 -18.42
C LYS A 369 1.04 -8.93 -18.41
N GLY A 370 0.63 -8.45 -17.24
CA GLY A 370 -0.17 -7.24 -17.07
C GLY A 370 0.57 -6.01 -17.57
N ARG A 371 1.82 -5.81 -17.10
CA ARG A 371 2.68 -4.70 -17.53
C ARG A 371 2.93 -4.69 -19.04
N ILE A 372 3.23 -5.83 -19.63
CA ILE A 372 3.43 -5.95 -21.09
C ILE A 372 2.17 -5.54 -21.86
N LYS A 373 0.98 -5.96 -21.42
CA LYS A 373 -0.29 -5.57 -22.07
C LYS A 373 -0.56 -4.07 -21.96
N GLU A 374 -0.24 -3.47 -20.82
CA GLU A 374 -0.37 -2.02 -20.60
C GLU A 374 0.59 -1.24 -21.51
N LEU A 375 1.85 -1.65 -21.60
CA LEU A 375 2.83 -1.07 -22.51
C LEU A 375 2.42 -1.23 -23.99
N ALA A 376 1.87 -2.38 -24.37
CA ALA A 376 1.40 -2.65 -25.73
C ALA A 376 0.17 -1.80 -26.10
N ALA A 377 -0.69 -1.47 -25.13
CA ALA A 377 -1.80 -0.55 -25.33
C ALA A 377 -1.32 0.91 -25.47
N LEU A 378 -0.26 1.28 -24.75
CA LEU A 378 0.32 2.61 -24.77
C LEU A 378 1.14 2.91 -26.03
N PHE A 379 1.86 1.92 -26.58
CA PHE A 379 2.73 2.07 -27.75
C PHE A 379 2.26 1.20 -28.92
N PRO A 380 1.35 1.71 -29.79
CA PRO A 380 0.82 0.96 -30.92
C PRO A 380 1.89 0.42 -31.89
N ASP A 381 3.02 1.11 -32.01
CA ASP A 381 4.15 0.71 -32.87
C ASP A 381 4.96 -0.47 -32.32
N LEU A 382 4.90 -0.73 -31.01
CA LEU A 382 5.56 -1.87 -30.35
C LEU A 382 4.58 -2.99 -29.98
N ARG A 383 3.28 -2.79 -30.25
CA ARG A 383 2.19 -3.63 -29.74
C ARG A 383 2.35 -5.10 -30.10
N ASP A 384 2.57 -5.40 -31.38
CA ASP A 384 2.58 -6.78 -31.84
C ASP A 384 3.79 -7.55 -31.29
N GLU A 385 4.96 -6.90 -31.21
CA GLU A 385 6.16 -7.46 -30.59
C GLU A 385 5.95 -7.72 -29.11
N LEU A 386 5.41 -6.76 -28.35
CA LEU A 386 5.12 -6.92 -26.92
C LEU A 386 4.10 -8.03 -26.66
N LEU A 387 3.00 -8.06 -27.42
CA LEU A 387 1.97 -9.09 -27.24
C LEU A 387 2.48 -10.49 -27.60
N SER A 388 3.42 -10.61 -28.53
CA SER A 388 4.04 -11.90 -28.88
C SER A 388 4.81 -12.54 -27.72
N LEU A 389 5.25 -11.75 -26.73
CA LEU A 389 5.94 -12.27 -25.54
C LEU A 389 5.01 -13.09 -24.64
N LEU A 390 3.70 -12.80 -24.63
CA LEU A 390 2.76 -13.29 -23.63
C LEU A 390 2.62 -14.82 -23.63
N ASP A 391 2.75 -15.46 -24.79
CA ASP A 391 2.60 -16.91 -24.93
C ASP A 391 3.87 -17.67 -24.53
N ARG A 392 5.00 -16.97 -24.36
CA ARG A 392 6.28 -17.54 -23.92
C ARG A 392 6.39 -17.65 -22.40
N PHE A 393 5.48 -17.04 -21.66
CA PHE A 393 5.56 -16.95 -20.20
C PHE A 393 5.30 -18.29 -19.50
N VAL A 394 6.16 -18.63 -18.54
CA VAL A 394 6.03 -19.77 -17.65
C VAL A 394 6.15 -19.30 -16.19
N ASP A 395 5.23 -19.72 -15.33
CA ASP A 395 5.13 -19.21 -13.96
C ASP A 395 5.89 -20.09 -12.95
N LEU A 396 6.98 -19.58 -12.39
CA LEU A 396 7.84 -20.31 -11.45
C LEU A 396 7.16 -20.62 -10.11
N ILE A 397 6.06 -19.93 -9.79
CA ILE A 397 5.30 -20.22 -8.56
C ILE A 397 4.46 -21.51 -8.67
N ALA A 398 4.24 -22.02 -9.90
CA ALA A 398 3.30 -23.11 -10.15
C ALA A 398 3.64 -24.42 -9.44
N PRO A 399 4.91 -24.90 -9.41
CA PRO A 399 5.28 -26.11 -8.66
C PRO A 399 4.97 -26.02 -7.17
N PHE A 400 5.13 -24.84 -6.57
CA PHE A 400 4.85 -24.63 -5.14
C PHE A 400 3.34 -24.64 -4.85
N ARG A 401 2.55 -23.92 -5.67
CA ARG A 401 1.08 -23.88 -5.53
C ARG A 401 0.42 -25.24 -5.79
N ARG A 402 1.04 -26.10 -6.61
CA ARG A 402 0.60 -27.48 -6.85
C ARG A 402 1.11 -28.47 -5.81
N LEU A 403 1.81 -28.01 -4.76
CA LEU A 403 2.44 -28.86 -3.74
C LEU A 403 3.49 -29.84 -4.31
N GLY A 404 4.10 -29.49 -5.45
CA GLY A 404 5.23 -30.19 -6.03
C GLY A 404 6.49 -30.06 -5.19
N TYR A 405 6.69 -28.88 -4.61
CA TYR A 405 7.71 -28.65 -3.59
C TYR A 405 7.07 -27.87 -2.44
N TYR A 406 7.13 -28.40 -1.23
CA TYR A 406 6.69 -27.71 -0.02
C TYR A 406 7.72 -27.80 1.08
N HIS A 407 8.03 -26.67 1.69
CA HIS A 407 8.88 -26.55 2.87
C HIS A 407 8.06 -26.03 4.07
N PRO A 408 8.17 -26.61 5.29
CA PRO A 408 7.48 -26.09 6.48
C PRO A 408 7.75 -24.60 6.76
N ASP A 409 8.96 -24.13 6.47
CA ASP A 409 9.36 -22.73 6.62
C ASP A 409 8.79 -21.78 5.55
N PHE A 410 7.97 -22.26 4.62
CA PHE A 410 7.14 -21.39 3.80
C PHE A 410 6.07 -20.64 4.61
N LYS A 411 5.75 -21.10 5.84
CA LYS A 411 4.85 -20.42 6.78
C LYS A 411 3.53 -19.93 6.15
N GLY A 412 2.99 -20.70 5.21
CA GLY A 412 1.73 -20.39 4.53
C GLY A 412 1.79 -19.31 3.45
N SER A 413 2.98 -19.01 2.93
CA SER A 413 3.17 -18.17 1.76
C SER A 413 3.97 -18.92 0.69
N PHE A 414 3.61 -18.71 -0.57
CA PHE A 414 4.42 -19.14 -1.71
C PHE A 414 4.99 -17.92 -2.46
N SER A 415 5.19 -16.79 -1.78
CA SER A 415 5.91 -15.67 -2.36
C SER A 415 7.40 -16.02 -2.46
N ILE A 416 8.11 -15.39 -3.40
CA ILE A 416 9.56 -15.60 -3.56
C ILE A 416 10.32 -15.28 -2.26
N LYS A 417 9.85 -14.28 -1.50
CA LYS A 417 10.41 -13.87 -0.21
C LYS A 417 10.19 -14.86 0.93
N SER A 418 9.27 -15.81 0.75
CA SER A 418 9.08 -16.91 1.68
C SER A 418 9.79 -18.17 1.19
N VAL A 419 9.75 -18.43 -0.12
CA VAL A 419 10.36 -19.62 -0.71
C VAL A 419 11.88 -19.55 -0.72
N LEU A 420 12.46 -18.43 -1.14
CA LEU A 420 13.92 -18.27 -1.27
C LEU A 420 14.66 -18.53 0.05
N PRO A 421 14.35 -17.86 1.18
CA PRO A 421 15.07 -18.10 2.44
C PRO A 421 14.85 -19.51 2.99
N ALA A 422 13.69 -20.14 2.74
CA ALA A 422 13.45 -21.53 3.14
C ALA A 422 14.30 -22.53 2.33
N LEU A 423 14.56 -22.25 1.06
CA LEU A 423 15.39 -23.11 0.20
C LEU A 423 16.90 -22.86 0.36
N PHE A 424 17.28 -21.64 0.77
CA PHE A 424 18.65 -21.15 0.87
C PHE A 424 18.89 -20.34 2.18
N PRO A 425 18.67 -20.92 3.37
CA PRO A 425 18.70 -20.17 4.64
C PRO A 425 20.08 -19.61 5.00
N ASP A 426 21.15 -20.22 4.48
CA ASP A 426 22.54 -19.87 4.79
C ASP A 426 23.26 -19.17 3.62
N ASP A 427 22.52 -18.70 2.60
CA ASP A 427 23.11 -18.02 1.44
C ASP A 427 23.00 -16.48 1.58
N PRO A 428 24.09 -15.80 1.96
CA PRO A 428 24.09 -14.35 2.16
C PRO A 428 23.86 -13.56 0.87
N GLU A 429 24.09 -14.14 -0.30
CA GLU A 429 23.88 -13.47 -1.59
C GLU A 429 22.40 -13.45 -1.99
N LEU A 430 21.59 -14.30 -1.36
CA LEU A 430 20.15 -14.44 -1.63
C LEU A 430 19.27 -13.83 -0.52
N ASP A 431 19.87 -13.09 0.40
CA ASP A 431 19.23 -12.53 1.58
C ASP A 431 18.80 -11.08 1.35
N TYR A 432 17.52 -10.87 1.04
CA TYR A 432 16.94 -9.53 0.86
C TYR A 432 17.15 -8.61 2.07
N SER A 433 17.25 -9.15 3.30
CA SER A 433 17.40 -8.32 4.51
C SER A 433 18.72 -7.55 4.57
N ARG A 434 19.68 -7.89 3.69
CA ARG A 434 20.97 -7.22 3.56
C ARG A 434 20.95 -6.06 2.57
N LEU A 435 19.86 -5.90 1.83
CA LEU A 435 19.67 -4.81 0.90
C LEU A 435 19.01 -3.62 1.61
N GLU A 436 19.44 -2.41 1.23
CA GLU A 436 18.78 -1.18 1.68
C GLU A 436 17.32 -1.14 1.21
N ILE A 437 17.10 -1.52 -0.05
CA ILE A 437 15.77 -1.76 -0.63
C ILE A 437 15.53 -3.27 -0.65
N HIS A 438 14.59 -3.73 0.16
CA HIS A 438 14.32 -5.15 0.35
C HIS A 438 12.86 -5.54 0.08
N ASP A 439 12.01 -4.57 -0.27
CA ASP A 439 10.70 -4.88 -0.81
C ASP A 439 10.13 -3.98 -1.89
N GLY A 440 9.17 -4.54 -2.65
CA GLY A 440 8.59 -3.87 -3.81
C GLY A 440 7.76 -2.64 -3.44
N GLY A 441 7.15 -2.60 -2.26
CA GLY A 441 6.49 -1.37 -1.77
C GLY A 441 7.53 -0.28 -1.49
N MET A 442 8.64 -0.65 -0.87
CA MET A 442 9.79 0.26 -0.70
C MET A 442 10.39 0.72 -2.03
N ALA A 443 10.58 -0.18 -3.00
CA ALA A 443 11.09 0.15 -4.34
C ALA A 443 10.14 1.11 -5.09
N MET A 444 8.83 0.81 -5.07
CA MET A 444 7.76 1.67 -5.59
C MET A 444 7.85 3.09 -5.03
N ASP A 445 7.83 3.22 -3.70
CA ASP A 445 7.82 4.50 -3.01
C ASP A 445 9.13 5.27 -3.21
N THR A 446 10.26 4.56 -3.19
CA THR A 446 11.58 5.14 -3.37
C THR A 446 11.72 5.75 -4.76
N PHE A 447 11.36 5.03 -5.81
CA PHE A 447 11.43 5.57 -7.17
C PHE A 447 10.41 6.69 -7.40
N ALA A 448 9.18 6.55 -6.87
CA ALA A 448 8.14 7.58 -6.98
C ALA A 448 8.61 8.95 -6.46
N ASN A 449 9.40 8.96 -5.38
CA ASN A 449 9.89 10.16 -4.73
C ASN A 449 11.32 10.56 -5.13
N LEU A 450 12.04 9.73 -5.88
CA LEU A 450 13.45 9.95 -6.21
C LEU A 450 13.72 11.30 -6.90
N HIS A 451 12.78 11.75 -7.72
CA HIS A 451 12.84 13.05 -8.42
C HIS A 451 12.78 14.28 -7.50
N LEU A 452 12.31 14.11 -6.26
CA LEU A 452 12.26 15.18 -5.25
C LEU A 452 13.61 15.34 -4.54
N LEU A 453 14.49 14.35 -4.65
CA LEU A 453 15.77 14.33 -3.96
C LEU A 453 16.79 15.22 -4.67
N LYS A 454 17.26 16.26 -3.96
CA LYS A 454 18.23 17.23 -4.49
C LYS A 454 19.69 16.76 -4.44
N ASP A 455 20.02 15.85 -3.51
CA ASP A 455 21.38 15.32 -3.38
C ASP A 455 21.64 14.25 -4.44
N SER A 456 22.50 14.59 -5.41
CA SER A 456 22.85 13.70 -6.51
C SER A 456 23.60 12.44 -6.07
N ASN A 457 24.42 12.51 -5.02
CA ASN A 457 25.17 11.36 -4.52
C ASN A 457 24.25 10.36 -3.83
N GLN A 458 23.34 10.87 -3.00
CA GLN A 458 22.32 10.03 -2.37
C GLN A 458 21.40 9.41 -3.42
N ARG A 459 20.99 10.18 -4.43
CA ARG A 459 20.20 9.69 -5.56
C ARG A 459 20.90 8.55 -6.30
N GLU A 460 22.18 8.70 -6.60
CA GLU A 460 22.96 7.65 -7.26
C GLU A 460 23.11 6.39 -6.39
N LYS A 461 23.25 6.54 -5.06
CA LYS A 461 23.22 5.41 -4.14
C LYS A 461 21.90 4.65 -4.25
N ILE A 462 20.77 5.36 -4.15
CA ILE A 462 19.42 4.77 -4.24
C ILE A 462 19.22 4.05 -5.58
N ARG A 463 19.68 4.63 -6.70
CA ARG A 463 19.61 3.98 -8.02
C ARG A 463 20.35 2.64 -8.05
N LYS A 464 21.52 2.55 -7.40
CA LYS A 464 22.25 1.28 -7.26
C LYS A 464 21.52 0.28 -6.36
N ASP A 465 20.91 0.76 -5.28
CA ASP A 465 20.13 -0.09 -4.38
C ASP A 465 18.88 -0.67 -5.09
N LEU A 466 18.21 0.12 -5.94
CA LEU A 466 17.11 -0.33 -6.80
C LEU A 466 17.56 -1.40 -7.82
N LEU A 467 18.71 -1.21 -8.46
CA LEU A 467 19.29 -2.19 -9.39
C LEU A 467 19.62 -3.50 -8.67
N ALA A 468 20.28 -3.44 -7.52
CA ALA A 468 20.65 -4.61 -6.74
C ALA A 468 19.43 -5.43 -6.29
N TYR A 469 18.36 -4.76 -5.85
CA TYR A 469 17.10 -5.41 -5.46
C TYR A 469 16.45 -6.17 -6.63
N CYS A 470 16.22 -5.52 -7.76
CA CYS A 470 15.60 -6.15 -8.92
C CYS A 470 16.50 -7.23 -9.56
N GLN A 471 17.83 -7.07 -9.48
CA GLN A 471 18.78 -8.13 -9.86
C GLN A 471 18.63 -9.37 -8.97
N LEU A 472 18.46 -9.18 -7.66
CA LEU A 472 18.26 -10.30 -6.74
C LEU A 472 16.95 -11.04 -7.05
N ASP A 473 15.87 -10.36 -7.44
CA ASP A 473 14.62 -11.03 -7.80
C ASP A 473 14.79 -12.02 -8.97
N THR A 474 15.51 -11.65 -10.03
CA THR A 474 15.78 -12.61 -11.13
C THR A 474 16.81 -13.67 -10.76
N LEU A 475 17.81 -13.34 -9.94
CA LEU A 475 18.79 -14.33 -9.45
C LEU A 475 18.12 -15.38 -8.56
N ALA A 476 17.19 -14.95 -7.71
CA ALA A 476 16.37 -15.81 -6.89
C ALA A 476 15.56 -16.78 -7.76
N MET A 477 14.96 -16.32 -8.87
CA MET A 477 14.27 -17.19 -9.81
C MET A 477 15.20 -18.23 -10.44
N VAL A 478 16.41 -17.84 -10.86
CA VAL A 478 17.43 -18.77 -11.38
C VAL A 478 17.73 -19.85 -10.35
N ARG A 479 18.03 -19.46 -9.10
CA ARG A 479 18.41 -20.39 -8.02
C ARG A 479 17.27 -21.34 -7.64
N ILE A 480 16.03 -20.82 -7.58
CA ILE A 480 14.84 -21.64 -7.33
C ILE A 480 14.63 -22.66 -8.45
N TRP A 481 14.74 -22.23 -9.71
CA TRP A 481 14.64 -23.14 -10.86
C TRP A 481 15.73 -24.22 -10.83
N GLU A 482 16.99 -23.86 -10.53
CA GLU A 482 18.08 -24.82 -10.36
C GLU A 482 17.77 -25.85 -9.26
N LYS A 483 17.22 -25.38 -8.12
CA LYS A 483 16.82 -26.25 -7.01
C LYS A 483 15.76 -27.26 -7.45
N LEU A 484 14.72 -26.81 -8.16
CA LEU A 484 13.67 -27.68 -8.69
C LEU A 484 14.25 -28.72 -9.67
N LYS A 485 15.17 -28.32 -10.54
CA LYS A 485 15.85 -29.24 -11.47
C LYS A 485 16.67 -30.31 -10.74
N THR A 486 17.31 -29.99 -9.62
CA THR A 486 18.03 -30.99 -8.81
C THR A 486 17.13 -31.91 -7.98
N ALA A 487 15.86 -31.52 -7.78
CA ALA A 487 14.91 -32.28 -6.98
C ALA A 487 14.31 -33.48 -7.74
N VAL A 488 14.35 -33.47 -9.08
CA VAL A 488 13.82 -34.53 -9.93
C VAL A 488 14.85 -35.59 -10.28
#